data_AF-A0AAU4GK42-F1
#
_entry.id   AF-A0AAU4GK42-F1
#
_cell.length_a   1.000
_cell.length_b   1.000
_cell.length_c   1.000
_cell.angle_alpha   90.00
_cell.angle_beta   90.00
_cell.angle_gamma   90.00
#
_symmetry.space_group_name_H-M   'P 1'
#
loop_
_entity.id
_entity.type
_entity.pdbx_description
1 polymer ?
#
loop_
_entity_poly.entity_id
_entity_poly.type
_entity_poly.pdbx_seq_one_letter_code
_entity_poly.pdbx_strand_id
1 'polypeptide(L)'
;MPSGVVADLTTAAHLRGEPVRATVRFSHADTNPHLPDADRAVRGFATKFHLPGGGTTDLVTINLDRFIASTPEDFLHLLKAAGPDPETGTPDLAKVQAHVAAHPSAGPALAAAAKLPTPRSYARDDLLGRARLPLARVRRRRPARALPLGAGGGGGRAR
;
A
#
# COMPACT_ATOMS: atom_id res chain seq x y z
N MET A 1 -12.94 -15.11 -11.61
CA MET A 1 -11.64 -15.52 -12.18
C MET A 1 -10.90 -14.28 -12.67
N PRO A 2 -9.56 -14.19 -12.52
CA PRO A 2 -8.79 -13.08 -13.08
C PRO A 2 -9.06 -12.98 -14.59
N SER A 3 -9.29 -11.77 -15.11
CA SER A 3 -9.67 -11.56 -16.52
C SER A 3 -8.52 -11.77 -17.51
N GLY A 4 -7.27 -11.90 -17.04
CA GLY A 4 -6.08 -12.09 -17.87
C GLY A 4 -5.61 -10.85 -18.64
N VAL A 5 -6.42 -9.78 -18.70
CA VAL A 5 -6.18 -8.56 -19.51
C VAL A 5 -4.82 -7.90 -19.24
N VAL A 6 -4.31 -7.99 -18.02
CA VAL A 6 -3.04 -7.35 -17.61
C VAL A 6 -1.86 -8.32 -17.53
N ALA A 7 -2.05 -9.59 -17.89
CA ALA A 7 -1.03 -10.61 -17.70
C ALA A 7 0.29 -10.24 -18.38
N ASP A 8 0.26 -9.68 -19.58
CA ASP A 8 1.46 -9.32 -20.35
C ASP A 8 2.14 -8.02 -19.88
N LEU A 9 1.51 -7.28 -18.98
CA LEU A 9 2.05 -6.04 -18.41
C LEU A 9 2.84 -6.28 -17.12
N THR A 10 2.75 -7.47 -16.53
CA THR A 10 3.32 -7.77 -15.21
C THR A 10 3.85 -9.20 -15.08
N THR A 11 4.81 -9.40 -14.19
CA THR A 11 5.29 -10.74 -13.78
C THR A 11 4.69 -11.19 -12.44
N ALA A 12 3.78 -10.40 -11.85
CA ALA A 12 3.18 -10.69 -10.55
C ALA A 12 2.27 -11.93 -10.63
N ALA A 13 2.58 -12.97 -9.85
CA ALA A 13 1.90 -14.27 -9.94
C ALA A 13 0.37 -14.19 -9.75
N HIS A 14 -0.11 -13.32 -8.85
CA HIS A 14 -1.54 -13.13 -8.57
C HIS A 14 -2.31 -12.42 -9.71
N LEU A 15 -1.65 -12.01 -10.79
CA LEU A 15 -2.26 -11.38 -11.98
C LEU A 15 -2.10 -12.23 -13.26
N ARG A 16 -1.61 -13.48 -13.15
CA ARG A 16 -1.28 -14.35 -14.30
C ARG A 16 -2.37 -15.35 -14.71
N GLY A 17 -3.58 -15.24 -14.15
CA GLY A 17 -4.76 -16.00 -14.57
C GLY A 17 -5.25 -17.03 -13.55
N GLU A 18 -4.33 -17.63 -12.79
CA GLU A 18 -4.71 -18.60 -11.76
C GLU A 18 -5.22 -17.92 -10.48
N PRO A 19 -6.34 -18.37 -9.90
CA PRO A 19 -6.79 -17.90 -8.60
C PRO A 19 -5.76 -18.20 -7.51
N VAL A 20 -5.55 -17.23 -6.62
CA VAL A 20 -4.74 -17.41 -5.41
C VAL A 20 -5.60 -17.16 -4.18
N ARG A 21 -5.31 -17.86 -3.08
CA ARG A 21 -5.96 -17.59 -1.80
C ARG A 21 -5.63 -16.15 -1.37
N ALA A 22 -6.63 -15.45 -0.84
CA ALA A 22 -6.45 -14.10 -0.30
C ALA A 22 -6.98 -14.00 1.14
N THR A 23 -6.35 -13.16 1.94
CA THR A 23 -6.88 -12.69 3.22
C THR A 23 -7.14 -11.19 3.10
N VAL A 24 -8.36 -10.77 3.39
CA VAL A 24 -8.78 -9.36 3.29
C VAL A 24 -9.06 -8.83 4.68
N ARG A 25 -8.57 -7.62 4.98
CA ARG A 25 -8.85 -6.87 6.19
C ARG A 25 -9.39 -5.50 5.82
N PHE A 26 -10.53 -5.15 6.41
CA PHE A 26 -11.05 -3.79 6.44
C PHE A 26 -10.63 -3.10 7.72
N SER A 27 -10.54 -1.77 7.70
CA SER A 27 -10.26 -1.00 8.91
C SER A 27 -10.90 0.37 8.91
N HIS A 28 -11.15 0.89 10.12
CA HIS A 28 -11.45 2.28 10.38
C HIS A 28 -10.14 3.07 10.48
N ALA A 29 -10.11 4.32 10.01
CA ALA A 29 -8.91 5.17 10.12
C ALA A 29 -8.69 5.75 11.53
N ASP A 30 -9.67 5.62 12.42
CA ASP A 30 -9.61 6.09 13.79
C ASP A 30 -8.79 5.11 14.66
N THR A 31 -8.18 5.63 15.72
CA THR A 31 -7.35 4.87 16.65
C THR A 31 -8.14 4.24 17.79
N ASN A 32 -9.40 4.62 17.99
CA ASN A 32 -10.30 4.04 18.98
C ASN A 32 -11.03 2.79 18.41
N PRO A 33 -10.75 1.59 18.93
CA PRO A 33 -11.37 0.35 18.44
C PRO A 33 -12.85 0.19 18.80
N HIS A 34 -13.40 1.10 19.62
CA HIS A 34 -14.79 1.05 20.07
C HIS A 34 -15.72 1.96 19.26
N LEU A 35 -15.21 2.70 18.28
CA LEU A 35 -16.06 3.55 17.45
C LEU A 35 -16.95 2.71 16.51
N PRO A 36 -18.20 3.15 16.30
CA PRO A 36 -19.09 2.49 15.35
C PRO A 36 -18.53 2.46 13.92
N ASP A 37 -18.66 1.31 13.26
CA ASP A 37 -18.35 1.16 11.84
C ASP A 37 -19.20 2.07 10.92
N ALA A 38 -20.29 2.63 11.44
CA ALA A 38 -21.17 3.57 10.74
C ALA A 38 -20.71 5.04 10.81
N ASP A 39 -19.62 5.35 11.52
CA ASP A 39 -19.13 6.72 11.60
C ASP A 39 -18.46 7.15 10.29
N ARG A 40 -18.58 8.43 9.92
CA ARG A 40 -17.94 8.94 8.69
C ARG A 40 -16.43 8.99 8.88
N ALA A 41 -15.72 8.07 8.24
CA ALA A 41 -14.25 8.11 8.21
C ALA A 41 -13.69 7.41 6.97
N VAL A 42 -12.40 7.64 6.73
CA VAL A 42 -11.63 6.88 5.75
C VAL A 42 -11.62 5.39 6.16
N ARG A 43 -11.68 4.50 5.17
CA ARG A 43 -11.64 3.05 5.36
C ARG A 43 -10.39 2.47 4.72
N GLY A 44 -9.71 1.60 5.44
CA GLY A 44 -8.62 0.78 4.91
C GLY A 44 -9.15 -0.50 4.27
N PHE A 45 -8.46 -0.93 3.22
CA PHE A 45 -8.66 -2.20 2.54
C PHE A 45 -7.29 -2.82 2.25
N ALA A 46 -6.95 -3.84 3.02
CA ALA A 46 -5.70 -4.56 2.88
C ALA A 46 -5.98 -5.98 2.41
N THR A 47 -5.36 -6.40 1.31
CA THR A 47 -5.44 -7.76 0.78
C THR A 47 -4.06 -8.39 0.76
N LYS A 48 -3.92 -9.54 1.43
CA LYS A 48 -2.76 -10.41 1.37
C LYS A 48 -3.03 -11.56 0.42
N PHE A 49 -2.30 -11.64 -0.68
CA PHE A 49 -2.31 -12.77 -1.61
C PHE A 49 -1.29 -13.81 -1.17
N HIS A 50 -1.72 -15.06 -1.02
CA HIS A 50 -0.88 -16.21 -0.68
C HIS A 50 -0.44 -16.90 -1.97
N LEU A 51 0.81 -16.66 -2.39
CA LEU A 51 1.34 -17.07 -3.69
C LEU A 51 1.82 -18.53 -3.68
N PRO A 52 1.88 -19.19 -4.86
CA PRO A 52 2.55 -20.47 -4.99
C PRO A 52 4.00 -20.43 -4.49
N GLY A 53 4.45 -21.51 -3.85
CA GLY A 53 5.79 -21.57 -3.25
C GLY A 53 5.93 -20.85 -1.91
N GLY A 54 4.83 -20.45 -1.28
CA GLY A 54 4.82 -19.90 0.09
C GLY A 54 5.11 -18.39 0.18
N GLY A 55 5.32 -17.71 -0.95
CA GLY A 55 5.48 -16.26 -0.99
C GLY A 55 4.16 -15.52 -0.72
N THR A 56 4.24 -14.23 -0.42
CA THR A 56 3.05 -13.37 -0.27
C THR A 56 3.21 -12.05 -1.02
N THR A 57 2.09 -11.42 -1.35
CA THR A 57 2.04 -10.03 -1.80
C THR A 57 0.91 -9.31 -1.08
N ASP A 58 1.21 -8.15 -0.51
CA ASP A 58 0.23 -7.34 0.20
C ASP A 58 -0.12 -6.11 -0.63
N LEU A 59 -1.42 -5.89 -0.80
CA LEU A 59 -1.99 -4.68 -1.36
C LEU A 59 -2.69 -3.93 -0.23
N VAL A 60 -2.12 -2.82 0.20
CA VAL A 60 -2.66 -2.00 1.30
C VAL A 60 -3.15 -0.67 0.75
N THR A 61 -4.44 -0.42 0.87
CA THR A 61 -5.11 0.73 0.26
C THR A 61 -6.13 1.36 1.20
N ILE A 62 -6.65 2.52 0.82
CA ILE A 62 -7.75 3.22 1.49
C ILE A 62 -8.84 3.61 0.48
N ASN A 63 -10.02 4.00 0.95
CA ASN A 63 -11.15 4.41 0.09
C ASN A 63 -11.05 5.84 -0.46
N LEU A 64 -9.88 6.45 -0.40
CA LEU A 64 -9.56 7.72 -1.03
C LEU A 64 -8.74 7.51 -2.30
N ASP A 65 -9.00 8.37 -3.30
CA ASP A 65 -8.23 8.44 -4.54
C ASP A 65 -6.87 9.15 -4.37
N ARG A 66 -6.65 9.77 -3.21
CA ARG A 66 -5.47 10.57 -2.88
C ARG A 66 -5.15 10.43 -1.39
N PHE A 67 -3.87 10.55 -1.06
CA PHE A 67 -3.40 10.52 0.32
C PHE A 67 -3.15 11.95 0.84
N ILE A 68 -3.26 12.12 2.16
CA ILE A 68 -3.14 13.44 2.81
C ILE A 68 -1.71 13.98 2.80
N ALA A 69 -0.73 13.09 2.72
CA ALA A 69 0.68 13.41 2.65
C ALA A 69 1.26 12.98 1.30
N SER A 70 2.22 13.75 0.80
CA SER A 70 2.89 13.48 -0.48
C SER A 70 4.15 12.63 -0.33
N THR A 71 4.75 12.62 0.87
CA THR A 71 5.92 11.80 1.22
C THR A 71 5.74 11.12 2.58
N PRO A 72 6.52 10.07 2.89
CA PRO A 72 6.54 9.45 4.22
C PRO A 72 6.91 10.44 5.34
N GLU A 73 7.86 11.33 5.09
CA GLU A 73 8.32 12.34 6.06
C GLU A 73 7.23 13.36 6.36
N ASP A 74 6.52 13.81 5.33
CA ASP A 74 5.35 14.69 5.43
C ASP A 74 4.25 14.02 6.29
N PHE A 75 3.97 12.74 6.04
CA PHE A 75 3.02 11.99 6.85
C PHE A 75 3.45 11.89 8.32
N LEU A 76 4.73 11.67 8.60
CA LEU A 76 5.26 11.66 9.97
C LEU A 76 5.09 13.03 10.64
N HIS A 77 5.33 14.13 9.93
CA HIS A 77 5.12 15.48 10.44
C HIS A 77 3.64 15.77 10.72
N LEU A 78 2.74 15.32 9.85
CA LEU A 78 1.31 15.41 10.07
C LEU A 78 0.91 14.65 11.36
N LEU A 79 1.37 13.42 11.54
CA LEU A 79 1.07 12.63 12.74
C LEU A 79 1.58 13.30 14.02
N LYS A 80 2.76 13.92 13.97
CA LYS A 80 3.29 14.71 15.09
C LYS A 80 2.46 15.95 15.37
N ALA A 81 2.00 16.65 14.33
CA ALA A 81 1.15 17.84 14.46
C ALA A 81 -0.26 17.50 14.99
N ALA A 82 -0.80 16.35 14.60
CA ALA A 82 -2.12 15.86 14.99
C ALA A 82 -2.11 15.00 16.26
N GLY A 83 -0.95 14.73 16.85
CA GLY A 83 -0.84 13.99 18.10
C GLY A 83 -1.50 14.75 19.25
N PRO A 84 -2.07 14.04 20.25
CA PRO A 84 -2.66 14.67 21.41
C PRO A 84 -1.59 15.45 22.18
N ASP A 85 -1.91 16.67 22.58
CA ASP A 85 -1.07 17.44 23.48
C ASP A 85 -1.01 16.74 24.86
N PRO A 86 0.17 16.57 25.48
CA PRO A 86 0.31 15.84 26.74
C PRO A 86 -0.47 16.45 27.92
N GLU A 87 -0.72 17.76 27.90
CA GLU A 87 -1.41 18.47 28.97
C GLU A 87 -2.92 18.45 28.76
N THR A 88 -3.38 18.65 27.52
CA THR A 88 -4.82 18.76 27.21
C THR A 88 -5.46 17.45 26.75
N GLY A 89 -4.67 16.46 26.32
CA GLY A 89 -5.15 15.21 25.75
C GLY A 89 -5.80 15.35 24.37
N THR A 90 -5.78 16.55 23.77
CA THR A 90 -6.41 16.84 22.47
C THR A 90 -5.40 17.40 21.46
N PRO A 91 -5.61 17.20 20.15
CA PRO A 91 -4.72 17.80 19.15
C PRO A 91 -4.80 19.32 19.12
N ASP A 92 -3.65 19.96 18.95
CA ASP A 92 -3.56 21.41 18.72
C ASP A 92 -4.01 21.73 17.28
N LEU A 93 -5.22 22.26 17.16
CA LEU A 93 -5.80 22.58 15.86
C LEU A 93 -4.99 23.62 15.07
N ALA A 94 -4.28 24.53 15.73
CA ALA A 94 -3.46 25.53 15.05
C ALA A 94 -2.23 24.87 14.38
N LYS A 95 -1.61 23.89 15.03
CA LYS A 95 -0.50 23.10 14.44
C LYS A 95 -0.97 22.28 13.24
N VAL A 96 -2.14 21.64 13.35
CA VAL A 96 -2.73 20.88 12.24
C VAL A 96 -3.06 21.82 11.07
N GLN A 97 -3.70 22.96 11.32
CA GLN A 97 -4.03 23.94 10.29
C GLN A 97 -2.77 24.51 9.61
N ALA A 98 -1.74 24.85 10.38
CA ALA A 98 -0.47 25.31 9.84
C ALA A 98 0.19 24.26 8.95
N HIS A 99 0.16 22.98 9.36
CA HIS A 99 0.63 21.88 8.53
C HIS A 99 -0.18 21.77 7.24
N VAL A 100 -1.52 21.78 7.30
CA VAL A 100 -2.37 21.70 6.10
C VAL A 100 -2.11 22.87 5.14
N ALA A 101 -1.90 24.07 5.64
CA ALA A 101 -1.59 25.25 4.84
C ALA A 101 -0.22 25.14 4.13
N ALA A 102 0.76 24.50 4.76
CA ALA A 102 2.09 24.30 4.22
C ALA A 102 2.19 23.13 3.21
N HIS A 103 1.21 22.22 3.16
CA HIS A 103 1.27 21.00 2.35
C HIS A 103 0.11 20.93 1.33
N PRO A 104 0.37 21.24 0.04
CA PRO A 104 -0.67 21.30 -0.99
C PRO A 104 -1.47 20.00 -1.20
N SER A 105 -0.91 18.83 -0.84
CA SER A 105 -1.61 17.54 -0.89
C SER A 105 -2.74 17.42 0.14
N ALA A 106 -2.60 18.08 1.29
CA ALA A 106 -3.47 17.84 2.45
C ALA A 106 -4.89 18.37 2.24
N GLY A 107 -5.03 19.61 1.77
CA GLY A 107 -6.33 20.25 1.54
C GLY A 107 -7.27 19.44 0.62
N PRO A 108 -6.83 19.06 -0.60
CA PRO A 108 -7.64 18.22 -1.49
C PRO A 108 -7.99 16.85 -0.90
N ALA A 109 -7.09 16.22 -0.15
CA ALA A 109 -7.36 14.93 0.50
C ALA A 109 -8.41 15.05 1.60
N LEU A 110 -8.34 16.09 2.44
CA LEU A 110 -9.36 16.40 3.46
C LEU A 110 -10.71 16.69 2.82
N ALA A 111 -10.73 17.47 1.73
CA ALA A 111 -11.95 17.75 0.98
C ALA A 111 -12.57 16.48 0.36
N ALA A 112 -11.75 15.52 -0.08
CA ALA A 112 -12.23 14.22 -0.57
C ALA A 112 -12.79 13.36 0.58
N ALA A 113 -12.09 13.32 1.72
CA ALA A 113 -12.53 12.59 2.92
C ALA A 113 -13.88 13.09 3.46
N ALA A 114 -14.09 14.41 3.48
CA ALA A 114 -15.33 15.01 3.95
C ALA A 114 -16.57 14.61 3.12
N LYS A 115 -16.36 14.23 1.85
CA LYS A 115 -17.41 13.81 0.90
C LYS A 115 -17.63 12.30 0.87
N LEU A 116 -16.87 11.52 1.64
CA LEU A 116 -17.07 10.08 1.70
C LEU A 116 -18.45 9.76 2.30
N PRO A 117 -19.26 8.92 1.63
CA PRO A 117 -20.48 8.41 2.24
C PRO A 117 -20.10 7.43 3.36
N THR A 118 -20.98 7.32 4.37
CA THR A 118 -20.88 6.21 5.31
C THR A 118 -21.16 4.90 4.58
N PRO A 119 -20.26 3.90 4.66
CA PRO A 119 -20.52 2.60 4.05
C PRO A 119 -21.71 1.92 4.72
N ARG A 120 -22.65 1.40 3.91
CA ARG A 120 -23.71 0.51 4.43
C ARG A 120 -23.16 -0.86 4.85
N SER A 121 -22.05 -1.27 4.24
CA SER A 121 -21.34 -2.51 4.53
C SER A 121 -19.98 -2.50 3.82
N TYR A 122 -19.00 -3.20 4.35
CA TYR A 122 -17.68 -3.39 3.71
C TYR A 122 -17.74 -4.13 2.36
N ALA A 123 -18.80 -4.90 2.10
CA ALA A 123 -18.98 -5.65 0.86
C ALA A 123 -19.46 -4.80 -0.32
N ARG A 124 -20.01 -3.60 -0.08
CA ARG A 124 -20.58 -2.71 -1.11
C ARG A 124 -19.81 -1.42 -1.33
N ASP A 125 -18.77 -1.17 -0.54
CA ASP A 125 -17.87 -0.06 -0.81
C ASP A 125 -17.03 -0.39 -2.04
N ASP A 126 -17.10 0.48 -3.05
CA ASP A 126 -16.31 0.39 -4.29
C ASP A 126 -14.85 0.84 -4.08
N LEU A 127 -14.24 0.28 -3.04
CA LEU A 127 -12.88 0.54 -2.59
C LEU A 127 -11.84 0.16 -3.67
N LEU A 128 -12.07 -0.98 -4.33
CA LEU A 128 -11.19 -1.52 -5.37
C LEU A 128 -11.25 -0.72 -6.67
N GLY A 129 -12.42 -0.17 -7.05
CA GLY A 129 -12.56 0.63 -8.27
C GLY A 129 -11.81 1.96 -8.24
N ARG A 130 -11.52 2.49 -7.03
CA ARG A 130 -10.85 3.79 -6.84
C ARG A 130 -9.33 3.70 -6.67
N ALA A 131 -8.81 2.52 -6.33
CA ALA A 131 -7.37 2.32 -6.18
C ALA A 131 -6.68 2.27 -7.55
N ARG A 132 -6.02 3.37 -7.95
CA ARG A 132 -5.13 3.38 -9.12
C ARG A 132 -3.79 2.75 -8.76
N LEU A 133 -3.62 1.47 -9.09
CA LEU A 133 -2.37 0.74 -8.88
C LEU A 133 -1.44 0.90 -10.09
N PRO A 134 -0.23 1.44 -9.94
CA PRO A 134 0.74 1.47 -11.02
C PRO A 134 1.19 0.04 -11.35
N LEU A 135 0.94 -0.41 -12.59
CA LEU A 135 1.50 -1.64 -13.12
C LEU A 135 2.92 -1.36 -13.65
N ALA A 136 3.95 -1.73 -12.90
CA ALA A 136 5.32 -1.66 -13.36
C ALA A 136 5.69 -2.95 -14.13
N ARG A 137 6.05 -2.81 -15.41
CA ARG A 137 6.68 -3.90 -16.18
C ARG A 137 8.09 -4.11 -15.65
N VAL A 138 8.29 -5.09 -14.79
CA VAL A 138 9.64 -5.52 -14.40
C VAL A 138 10.30 -6.17 -15.62
N ARG A 139 11.17 -5.41 -16.31
CA ARG A 139 12.09 -5.99 -17.29
C ARG A 139 12.95 -7.01 -16.53
N ARG A 140 12.92 -8.28 -16.94
CA ARG A 140 13.80 -9.32 -16.40
C ARG A 140 15.23 -8.76 -16.36
N ARG A 141 15.80 -8.61 -15.16
CA ARG A 141 17.26 -8.44 -15.04
C ARG A 141 17.86 -9.67 -15.72
N ARG A 142 18.61 -9.48 -16.81
CA ARG A 142 19.39 -10.57 -17.40
C ARG A 142 20.30 -11.10 -16.29
N PRO A 143 20.33 -12.41 -16.00
CA PRO A 143 21.36 -12.94 -15.14
C PRO A 143 22.72 -12.58 -15.77
N ALA A 144 23.59 -11.93 -15.00
CA ALA A 144 24.97 -11.76 -15.39
C ALA A 144 25.55 -13.16 -15.64
N ARG A 145 26.07 -13.37 -16.85
CA ARG A 145 26.69 -14.63 -17.25
C ARG A 145 27.84 -14.90 -16.28
N ALA A 146 27.75 -15.93 -15.46
CA ALA A 146 28.89 -16.40 -14.67
C ALA A 146 29.98 -16.83 -15.66
N LEU A 147 31.13 -16.17 -15.62
CA LEU A 147 32.32 -16.65 -16.31
C LEU A 147 32.75 -17.96 -15.63
N PRO A 148 33.03 -19.04 -16.39
CA PRO A 148 33.63 -20.22 -15.79
C PRO A 148 35.05 -19.88 -15.30
N LEU A 149 35.31 -20.14 -14.02
CA LEU A 149 36.66 -20.18 -13.47
C LEU A 149 37.41 -21.32 -14.17
N GLY A 150 38.49 -20.96 -14.88
CA GLY A 150 39.30 -21.89 -15.65
C GLY A 150 39.93 -22.98 -14.79
N ALA A 151 39.86 -24.21 -15.30
CA ALA A 151 40.59 -25.36 -14.78
C ALA A 151 42.09 -25.16 -15.03
N GLY A 152 42.87 -25.00 -13.96
CA GLY A 152 44.33 -25.07 -13.98
C GLY A 152 44.78 -26.51 -13.77
N GLY A 153 45.11 -27.21 -14.87
CA GLY A 153 45.72 -28.55 -14.83
C GLY A 153 47.18 -28.48 -14.38
N GLY A 154 47.49 -29.06 -13.23
CA GLY A 154 48.85 -29.32 -12.76
C GLY A 154 49.27 -30.75 -13.12
N GLY A 155 50.13 -30.89 -14.12
CA GLY A 155 50.69 -32.17 -14.55
C GLY A 155 51.73 -32.70 -13.57
N GLY A 156 51.51 -33.93 -13.09
CA GLY A 156 52.52 -34.72 -12.39
C GLY A 156 53.52 -35.33 -13.38
N ARG A 157 54.82 -35.14 -13.12
CA ARG A 157 55.91 -35.97 -13.66
C ARG A 157 56.64 -36.59 -12.47
N ALA A 158 56.55 -37.92 -12.37
CA ALA A 158 57.47 -38.73 -11.59
C ALA A 158 58.53 -39.30 -12.54
N ARG A 159 59.80 -39.08 -12.21
CA ARG A 159 60.96 -39.89 -12.58
C ARG A 159 61.84 -39.98 -11.35
#